data_AF-K0AY69-F1
#
_entry.id   AF-K0AY69-F1
#
_cell.length_a   1.000
_cell.length_b   1.000
_cell.length_c   1.000
_cell.angle_alpha   90.00
_cell.angle_beta   90.00
_cell.angle_gamma   90.00
#
_symmetry.space_group_name_H-M   'P 1'
#
loop_
_entity.id
_entity.type
_entity.pdbx_description
1 polymer ?
#
loop_
_entity_poly.entity_id
_entity_poly.type
_entity_poly.pdbx_seq_one_letter_code
_entity_poly.pdbx_strand_id
1 'polypeptide(L)'
;MVVLDELDFEKSEKIINDKLSMGLLSCKTGDSHKSSSEESLFMTIATGRRVSIPNNTFKTIKKVKEKGVIEDYDEIKRSLDAKYSSFSKHIDFLGDTLKKNKKKTSYIGNSSESLIISDKNGEIDYWEKEVNYNIDWLKTNTEKMLNRSDVLLVSFNVNNSEERIRLLEEYLKSISRHNVMVFPKTVSGDMDYRLNSTIVPILYSENNNNVGILTSKSTKRLGVITNLDIFPTIISYYDINMSSSIGNEIEVVEKSNLLEKNKEIFKEFLNLNIIKYVFHGLLTVIQVYIVYSYLHKNKDRNKLKFLVAIIPMSILISLVLGLFHLHTSIVLYLTIVLGLSILLIPYLYSKNIRVVETLSVLTNVIILLGVFLKPSMLYNSFIGYNSIIAGGRFYGFNNEIMGVLMITSAITYFFVRDILKNSIISNIFLISYIPIVIISLSGRFGANFGGYLTSIALFLVLIYLSILNKKANKKSLLTLIAIGIGILCVNLYFDIRNDAGSHAGKLLERVRLLGYYEFIDMIIKKLKQLIYMTIVPPWCIIFISQIYFMIKKFRQIERSKLTKGLTMFIISIVALIVNDTGVVAFVYMNAYLIGLMIESDYS
;
A
#
# COMPACT_ATOMS: atom_id res chain seq x y z
N MET A 1 -3.47 -7.87 26.14
CA MET A 1 -3.26 -6.62 25.38
C MET A 1 -3.26 -5.45 26.35
N VAL A 2 -2.35 -4.49 26.18
CA VAL A 2 -2.30 -3.23 26.94
C VAL A 2 -2.37 -2.09 25.93
N VAL A 3 -3.41 -1.28 25.99
CA VAL A 3 -3.59 -0.13 25.09
C VAL A 3 -3.27 1.14 25.85
N LEU A 4 -2.41 1.96 25.23
CA LEU A 4 -1.91 3.21 25.79
C LEU A 4 -2.60 4.41 25.15
N ASP A 5 -2.69 5.50 25.89
CA ASP A 5 -3.01 6.84 25.35
C ASP A 5 -1.89 7.38 24.46
N GLU A 6 -0.63 7.09 24.82
CA GLU A 6 0.55 7.51 24.06
C GLU A 6 1.70 6.49 24.18
N LEU A 7 2.49 6.39 23.12
CA LEU A 7 3.74 5.64 23.05
C LEU A 7 4.51 6.15 21.83
N ASP A 8 5.76 6.51 22.07
CA ASP A 8 6.69 7.05 21.09
C ASP A 8 8.04 6.31 21.27
N PHE A 9 9.09 6.65 20.53
CA PHE A 9 10.35 5.93 20.66
C PHE A 9 11.08 6.25 21.97
N GLU A 10 11.00 7.48 22.47
CA GLU A 10 11.63 7.88 23.75
C GLU A 10 11.01 7.11 24.93
N LYS A 11 9.68 7.00 24.97
CA LYS A 11 8.96 6.20 25.96
C LYS A 11 9.21 4.70 25.78
N SER A 12 9.28 4.24 24.52
CA SER A 12 9.61 2.84 24.23
C SER A 12 11.01 2.46 24.75
N GLU A 13 11.98 3.38 24.67
CA GLU A 13 13.34 3.20 25.20
C GLU A 13 13.36 2.94 26.71
N LYS A 14 12.47 3.60 27.46
CA LYS A 14 12.32 3.42 28.90
C LYS A 14 11.61 2.12 29.30
N ILE A 15 10.91 1.46 28.36
CA ILE A 15 10.06 0.30 28.63
C ILE A 15 10.65 -1.02 28.06
N ILE A 16 11.32 -0.93 26.92
CA ILE A 16 11.82 -2.09 26.19
C ILE A 16 12.84 -2.87 27.04
N ASN A 17 12.72 -4.19 27.02
CA ASN A 17 13.59 -5.10 27.78
C ASN A 17 13.91 -6.35 26.95
N ASP A 18 14.67 -7.26 27.55
CA ASP A 18 15.16 -8.51 26.95
C ASP A 18 14.07 -9.54 26.60
N LYS A 19 12.79 -9.24 26.89
CA LYS A 19 11.63 -10.07 26.55
C LYS A 19 10.68 -9.42 25.53
N LEU A 20 10.90 -8.15 25.18
CA LEU A 20 10.00 -7.39 24.30
C LEU A 20 10.60 -7.24 22.90
N SER A 21 9.92 -7.83 21.92
CA SER A 21 10.06 -7.50 20.51
C SER A 21 9.45 -6.14 20.21
N MET A 22 9.90 -5.50 19.13
CA MET A 22 9.44 -4.17 18.71
C MET A 22 9.18 -4.10 17.21
N GLY A 23 8.12 -3.39 16.85
CA GLY A 23 7.80 -3.07 15.47
C GLY A 23 7.06 -1.74 15.33
N LEU A 24 6.69 -1.42 14.10
CA LEU A 24 5.83 -0.31 13.74
C LEU A 24 4.45 -0.84 13.37
N LEU A 25 3.41 -0.35 14.04
CA LEU A 25 2.02 -0.69 13.79
C LEU A 25 1.38 0.39 12.91
N SER A 26 0.82 -0.02 11.76
CA SER A 26 -0.09 0.82 10.99
C SER A 26 -1.51 0.77 11.57
N CYS A 27 -1.94 1.88 12.14
CA CYS A 27 -3.29 2.14 12.68
C CYS A 27 -4.33 2.56 11.61
N LYS A 28 -4.01 2.42 10.32
CA LYS A 28 -4.92 2.80 9.22
C LYS A 28 -6.28 2.10 9.32
N THR A 29 -7.35 2.88 9.26
CA THR A 29 -8.75 2.42 9.28
C THR A 29 -9.41 2.59 7.89
N GLY A 30 -10.73 2.44 7.82
CA GLY A 30 -11.52 2.63 6.60
C GLY A 30 -11.61 4.08 6.11
N ASP A 31 -11.15 5.07 6.89
CA ASP A 31 -11.17 6.47 6.48
C ASP A 31 -10.04 6.78 5.49
N SER A 32 -10.38 7.34 4.33
CA SER A 32 -9.41 7.61 3.27
C SER A 32 -8.49 8.79 3.60
N HIS A 33 -8.95 9.81 4.37
CA HIS A 33 -8.22 11.09 4.50
C HIS A 33 -8.37 11.85 5.85
N LYS A 34 -9.03 11.30 6.87
CA LYS A 34 -9.17 11.95 8.20
C LYS A 34 -8.36 11.22 9.26
N SER A 35 -8.02 11.90 10.36
CA SER A 35 -7.57 11.24 11.58
C SER A 35 -8.62 10.19 11.95
N SER A 36 -8.18 8.93 12.03
CA SER A 36 -9.06 7.82 12.37
C SER A 36 -9.59 8.02 13.79
N SER A 37 -10.89 7.84 13.99
CA SER A 37 -11.45 7.78 15.33
C SER A 37 -10.88 6.58 16.10
N GLU A 38 -10.80 6.69 17.42
CA GLU A 38 -10.37 5.58 18.28
C GLU A 38 -11.30 4.37 18.08
N GLU A 39 -12.61 4.60 17.99
CA GLU A 39 -13.62 3.57 17.74
C GLU A 39 -13.41 2.88 16.39
N SER A 40 -12.99 3.62 15.35
CA SER A 40 -12.65 3.04 14.05
C SER A 40 -11.42 2.15 14.12
N LEU A 41 -10.41 2.54 14.91
CA LEU A 41 -9.20 1.73 15.13
C LEU A 41 -9.56 0.43 15.83
N PHE A 42 -10.27 0.52 16.94
CA PHE A 42 -10.63 -0.64 17.76
C PHE A 42 -11.59 -1.58 17.05
N MET A 43 -12.58 -1.06 16.31
CA MET A 43 -13.44 -1.92 15.49
C MET A 43 -12.72 -2.47 14.26
N THR A 44 -11.68 -1.78 13.74
CA THR A 44 -10.85 -2.35 12.67
C THR A 44 -10.07 -3.57 13.18
N ILE A 45 -9.56 -3.51 14.42
CA ILE A 45 -8.94 -4.66 15.09
C ILE A 45 -9.99 -5.75 15.34
N ALA A 46 -11.11 -5.40 15.99
CA ALA A 46 -12.15 -6.35 16.38
C ALA A 46 -12.74 -7.14 15.20
N THR A 47 -12.89 -6.48 14.05
CA THR A 47 -13.51 -7.09 12.86
C THR A 47 -12.48 -7.70 11.89
N GLY A 48 -11.19 -7.42 12.09
CA GLY A 48 -10.12 -7.83 11.16
C GLY A 48 -10.26 -7.18 9.78
N ARG A 49 -10.99 -6.05 9.69
CA ARG A 49 -11.31 -5.34 8.46
C ARG A 49 -11.28 -3.83 8.67
N ARG A 50 -10.85 -3.10 7.65
CA ARG A 50 -10.86 -1.63 7.68
C ARG A 50 -12.28 -1.10 7.71
N VAL A 51 -12.70 -0.60 8.86
CA VAL A 51 -14.01 0.03 9.07
C VAL A 51 -13.81 1.49 9.49
N SER A 52 -14.89 2.27 9.37
CA SER A 52 -14.91 3.66 9.78
C SER A 52 -16.23 3.92 10.49
N ILE A 53 -16.16 4.40 11.71
CA ILE A 53 -17.28 4.63 12.62
C ILE A 53 -17.18 6.09 13.10
N PRO A 54 -18.30 6.83 13.19
CA PRO A 54 -18.27 8.18 13.74
C PRO A 54 -17.65 8.23 15.14
N ASN A 55 -16.97 9.32 15.46
CA ASN A 55 -16.44 9.59 16.80
C ASN A 55 -17.59 9.67 17.81
N ASN A 56 -17.30 9.35 19.06
CA ASN A 56 -18.21 9.45 20.21
C ASN A 56 -19.44 8.53 20.10
N THR A 57 -19.31 7.43 19.34
CA THR A 57 -20.34 6.37 19.31
C THR A 57 -20.25 5.46 20.53
N PHE A 58 -19.06 5.33 21.12
CA PHE A 58 -18.89 4.71 22.42
C PHE A 58 -19.27 5.70 23.54
N LYS A 59 -20.04 5.25 24.54
CA LYS A 59 -20.45 6.06 25.70
C LYS A 59 -19.79 5.60 27.00
N THR A 60 -20.18 4.42 27.48
CA THR A 60 -19.64 3.82 28.71
C THR A 60 -20.01 2.33 28.75
N ILE A 61 -19.48 1.62 29.74
CA ILE A 61 -19.83 0.22 30.04
C ILE A 61 -20.72 0.20 31.30
N LYS A 62 -21.73 -0.66 31.28
CA LYS A 62 -22.60 -0.98 32.43
C LYS A 62 -22.33 -2.40 32.93
N LYS A 63 -22.39 -2.57 34.25
CA LYS A 63 -22.26 -3.89 34.86
C LYS A 63 -23.62 -4.58 34.85
N VAL A 64 -23.73 -5.72 34.17
CA VAL A 64 -24.91 -6.57 34.17
C VAL A 64 -24.49 -7.93 34.72
N LYS A 65 -24.84 -8.19 35.99
CA LYS A 65 -24.30 -9.32 36.77
C LYS A 65 -22.77 -9.23 36.90
N GLU A 66 -22.03 -10.23 36.41
CA GLU A 66 -20.55 -10.20 36.37
C GLU A 66 -19.99 -9.63 35.06
N LYS A 67 -20.84 -9.42 34.04
CA LYS A 67 -20.44 -8.97 32.71
C LYS A 67 -20.38 -7.45 32.60
N GLY A 68 -19.49 -6.97 31.75
CA GLY A 68 -19.55 -5.61 31.21
C GLY A 68 -20.41 -5.61 29.94
N VAL A 69 -21.32 -4.64 29.82
CA VAL A 69 -22.14 -4.45 28.61
C VAL A 69 -21.96 -3.01 28.16
N ILE A 70 -21.50 -2.81 26.92
CA ILE A 70 -21.32 -1.50 26.31
C ILE A 70 -22.70 -0.87 26.07
N GLU A 71 -22.90 0.34 26.58
CA GLU A 71 -24.13 1.09 26.35
C GLU A 71 -24.30 1.48 24.89
N ASP A 72 -25.53 1.40 24.39
CA ASP A 72 -25.89 1.77 23.02
C ASP A 72 -25.05 1.09 21.93
N TYR A 73 -24.55 -0.13 22.18
CA TYR A 73 -23.76 -0.89 21.21
C TYR A 73 -24.49 -1.14 19.88
N ASP A 74 -25.83 -1.11 19.88
CA ASP A 74 -26.64 -1.15 18.67
C ASP A 74 -26.41 0.06 17.75
N GLU A 75 -25.98 1.21 18.25
CA GLU A 75 -25.58 2.37 17.43
C GLU A 75 -24.28 2.10 16.67
N ILE A 76 -23.32 1.43 17.30
CA ILE A 76 -22.06 1.00 16.67
C ILE A 76 -22.36 -0.01 15.57
N LYS A 77 -23.20 -1.02 15.84
CA LYS A 77 -23.64 -1.99 14.83
C LYS A 77 -24.39 -1.32 13.67
N ARG A 78 -25.34 -0.43 13.96
CA ARG A 78 -26.04 0.34 12.92
C ARG A 78 -25.08 1.17 12.08
N SER A 79 -24.04 1.76 12.67
CA SER A 79 -23.03 2.53 11.94
C SER A 79 -22.18 1.66 11.01
N LEU A 80 -21.84 0.44 11.44
CA LEU A 80 -21.17 -0.56 10.61
C LEU A 80 -22.08 -1.01 9.45
N ASP A 81 -23.32 -1.37 9.77
CA ASP A 81 -24.29 -1.89 8.80
C ASP A 81 -24.77 -0.82 7.80
N ALA A 82 -24.78 0.46 8.20
CA ALA A 82 -25.10 1.57 7.31
C ALA A 82 -24.08 1.73 6.17
N LYS A 83 -22.80 1.42 6.44
CA LYS A 83 -21.75 1.44 5.40
C LYS A 83 -21.67 0.14 4.63
N TYR A 84 -22.04 -0.97 5.25
CA TYR A 84 -21.94 -2.32 4.69
C TYR A 84 -23.18 -3.13 5.09
N SER A 85 -24.13 -3.28 4.17
CA SER A 85 -25.39 -3.96 4.49
C SER A 85 -25.17 -5.35 5.11
N SER A 86 -25.75 -5.57 6.30
CA SER A 86 -25.65 -6.83 7.06
C SER A 86 -24.22 -7.24 7.45
N PHE A 87 -23.28 -6.30 7.57
CA PHE A 87 -21.90 -6.57 7.97
C PHE A 87 -21.82 -7.27 9.33
N SER A 88 -22.52 -6.75 10.34
CA SER A 88 -22.57 -7.32 11.69
C SER A 88 -23.14 -8.75 11.71
N LYS A 89 -24.00 -9.08 10.75
CA LYS A 89 -24.59 -10.42 10.61
C LYS A 89 -23.60 -11.45 10.05
N HIS A 90 -22.78 -11.07 9.08
CA HIS A 90 -21.94 -12.01 8.32
C HIS A 90 -20.48 -12.03 8.75
N ILE A 91 -19.98 -10.97 9.39
CA ILE A 91 -18.58 -10.87 9.84
C ILE A 91 -18.54 -11.18 11.33
N ASP A 92 -17.78 -12.20 11.72
CA ASP A 92 -17.52 -12.49 13.13
C ASP A 92 -16.48 -11.52 13.69
N PHE A 93 -16.76 -10.97 14.87
CA PHE A 93 -15.81 -10.12 15.57
C PHE A 93 -14.90 -11.01 16.42
N LEU A 94 -13.79 -10.47 16.92
CA LEU A 94 -12.86 -11.17 17.80
C LEU A 94 -13.59 -11.72 19.03
N GLY A 95 -14.39 -10.90 19.71
CA GLY A 95 -15.20 -11.33 20.85
C GLY A 95 -16.14 -12.48 20.52
N ASP A 96 -16.84 -12.45 19.38
CA ASP A 96 -17.71 -13.56 18.96
C ASP A 96 -16.94 -14.84 18.67
N THR A 97 -15.79 -14.70 18.01
CA THR A 97 -14.95 -15.84 17.61
C THR A 97 -14.41 -16.54 18.85
N LEU A 98 -13.93 -15.77 19.83
CA LEU A 98 -13.50 -16.30 21.12
C LEU A 98 -14.67 -16.99 21.85
N LYS A 99 -15.82 -16.32 21.96
CA LYS A 99 -17.02 -16.85 22.63
C LYS A 99 -17.51 -18.16 22.02
N LYS A 100 -17.58 -18.25 20.68
CA LYS A 100 -17.96 -19.48 19.95
C LYS A 100 -17.02 -20.65 20.26
N ASN A 101 -15.75 -20.36 20.52
CA ASN A 101 -14.72 -21.35 20.87
C ASN A 101 -14.51 -21.50 22.39
N LYS A 102 -15.50 -21.08 23.20
CA LYS A 102 -15.49 -21.19 24.67
C LYS A 102 -14.32 -20.44 25.34
N LYS A 103 -13.78 -19.43 24.66
CA LYS A 103 -12.76 -18.53 25.21
C LYS A 103 -13.44 -17.29 25.78
N LYS A 104 -13.00 -16.88 26.95
CA LYS A 104 -13.59 -15.76 27.70
C LYS A 104 -12.72 -14.52 27.63
N THR A 105 -13.35 -13.35 27.65
CA THR A 105 -12.66 -12.06 27.60
C THR A 105 -12.80 -11.29 28.91
N SER A 106 -11.76 -10.52 29.26
CA SER A 106 -11.80 -9.60 30.39
C SER A 106 -11.25 -8.23 30.02
N TYR A 107 -11.77 -7.20 30.69
CA TYR A 107 -11.36 -5.81 30.47
C TYR A 107 -11.11 -5.09 31.80
N ILE A 108 -10.01 -4.35 31.89
CA ILE A 108 -9.73 -3.39 32.95
C ILE A 108 -9.70 -1.99 32.31
N GLY A 109 -10.66 -1.15 32.65
CA GLY A 109 -10.84 0.21 32.12
C GLY A 109 -12.30 0.55 31.82
N ASN A 110 -12.55 1.75 31.29
CA ASN A 110 -13.89 2.18 30.86
C ASN A 110 -13.81 3.15 29.68
N SER A 111 -13.34 2.66 28.54
CA SER A 111 -13.10 3.46 27.34
C SER A 111 -13.29 2.61 26.08
N SER A 112 -13.21 3.23 24.90
CA SER A 112 -13.59 2.62 23.62
C SER A 112 -12.70 1.43 23.21
N GLU A 113 -11.56 1.22 23.85
CA GLU A 113 -10.69 0.05 23.66
C GLU A 113 -11.46 -1.26 23.85
N SER A 114 -12.48 -1.25 24.72
CA SER A 114 -13.32 -2.41 25.01
C SER A 114 -13.97 -3.03 23.77
N LEU A 115 -14.14 -2.22 22.71
CA LEU A 115 -14.67 -2.64 21.41
C LEU A 115 -13.83 -3.74 20.74
N ILE A 116 -12.53 -3.85 21.07
CA ILE A 116 -11.65 -4.90 20.54
C ILE A 116 -12.16 -6.30 20.91
N ILE A 117 -12.61 -6.48 22.17
CA ILE A 117 -12.87 -7.79 22.77
C ILE A 117 -14.35 -8.05 23.06
N SER A 118 -15.22 -7.05 22.88
CA SER A 118 -16.67 -7.23 23.02
C SER A 118 -17.24 -8.10 21.91
N ASP A 119 -18.26 -8.90 22.23
CA ASP A 119 -19.03 -9.64 21.22
C ASP A 119 -20.02 -8.73 20.46
N LYS A 120 -20.81 -9.29 19.53
CA LYS A 120 -21.85 -8.57 18.78
C LYS A 120 -22.98 -8.01 19.64
N ASN A 121 -23.09 -8.40 20.89
CA ASN A 121 -24.05 -7.83 21.84
C ASN A 121 -23.42 -6.74 22.70
N GLY A 122 -22.14 -6.42 22.49
CA GLY A 122 -21.40 -5.49 23.32
C GLY A 122 -21.06 -6.07 24.70
N GLU A 123 -21.11 -7.40 24.86
CA GLU A 123 -20.83 -8.06 26.12
C GLU A 123 -19.33 -8.40 26.25
N ILE A 124 -18.82 -8.27 27.48
CA ILE A 124 -17.49 -8.69 27.93
C ILE A 124 -17.69 -9.56 29.16
N ASP A 125 -17.06 -10.73 29.22
CA ASP A 125 -17.37 -11.73 30.27
C ASP A 125 -17.05 -11.24 31.67
N TYR A 126 -15.91 -10.55 31.84
CA TYR A 126 -15.49 -9.96 33.11
C TYR A 126 -14.99 -8.53 32.91
N TRP A 127 -15.39 -7.64 33.81
CA TRP A 127 -15.07 -6.22 33.70
C TRP A 127 -14.73 -5.59 35.05
N GLU A 128 -13.61 -4.86 35.07
CA GLU A 128 -13.20 -3.97 36.15
C GLU A 128 -13.14 -2.54 35.62
N LYS A 129 -13.85 -1.62 36.28
CA LYS A 129 -14.06 -0.27 35.75
C LYS A 129 -12.84 0.62 35.94
N GLU A 130 -12.23 0.57 37.12
CA GLU A 130 -11.18 1.49 37.52
C GLU A 130 -9.81 0.88 37.27
N VAL A 131 -8.88 1.69 36.76
CA VAL A 131 -7.46 1.34 36.63
C VAL A 131 -6.73 2.04 37.77
N ASN A 132 -6.28 1.29 38.77
CA ASN A 132 -5.44 1.83 39.82
C ASN A 132 -3.97 1.74 39.40
N TYR A 133 -3.28 2.89 39.37
CA TYR A 133 -1.86 2.98 39.03
C TYR A 133 -0.96 2.62 40.22
N ASN A 134 -1.22 1.44 40.79
CA ASN A 134 -0.41 0.82 41.83
C ASN A 134 -0.02 -0.59 41.37
N ILE A 135 1.26 -0.95 41.51
CA ILE A 135 1.78 -2.18 40.93
C ILE A 135 1.14 -3.44 41.52
N ASP A 136 0.90 -3.47 42.83
CA ASP A 136 0.32 -4.64 43.51
C ASP A 136 -1.14 -4.80 43.08
N TRP A 137 -1.85 -3.69 42.93
CA TRP A 137 -3.21 -3.70 42.40
C TRP A 137 -3.24 -4.21 40.96
N LEU A 138 -2.35 -3.74 40.08
CA LEU A 138 -2.26 -4.19 38.69
C LEU A 138 -1.94 -5.68 38.60
N LYS A 139 -0.93 -6.15 39.33
CA LYS A 139 -0.55 -7.58 39.40
C LYS A 139 -1.74 -8.43 39.87
N THR A 140 -2.33 -8.08 41.01
CA THR A 140 -3.43 -8.84 41.62
C THR A 140 -4.66 -8.90 40.72
N ASN A 141 -5.07 -7.77 40.13
CA ASN A 141 -6.24 -7.74 39.27
C ASN A 141 -6.00 -8.42 37.92
N THR A 142 -4.80 -8.30 37.36
CA THR A 142 -4.44 -9.03 36.13
C THR A 142 -4.49 -10.54 36.35
N GLU A 143 -3.92 -11.06 37.45
CA GLU A 143 -4.01 -12.48 37.79
C GLU A 143 -5.47 -12.91 38.05
N LYS A 144 -6.22 -12.12 38.81
CA LYS A 144 -7.65 -12.39 39.07
C LYS A 144 -8.46 -12.48 37.78
N MET A 145 -8.20 -11.62 36.80
CA MET A 145 -8.88 -11.61 35.51
C MET A 145 -8.44 -12.79 34.63
N LEU A 146 -7.14 -13.01 34.46
CA LEU A 146 -6.60 -14.11 33.65
C LEU A 146 -6.93 -15.50 34.21
N ASN A 147 -7.12 -15.64 35.52
CA ASN A 147 -7.62 -16.90 36.11
C ASN A 147 -9.06 -17.24 35.69
N ARG A 148 -9.82 -16.25 35.17
CA ARG A 148 -11.21 -16.41 34.74
C ARG A 148 -11.40 -16.26 33.23
N SER A 149 -10.41 -15.72 32.52
CA SER A 149 -10.50 -15.37 31.10
C SER A 149 -9.23 -15.73 30.34
N ASP A 150 -9.36 -16.04 29.06
CA ASP A 150 -8.21 -16.35 28.19
C ASP A 150 -7.57 -15.07 27.61
N VAL A 151 -8.36 -14.02 27.37
CA VAL A 151 -7.87 -12.75 26.78
C VAL A 151 -8.20 -11.57 27.68
N LEU A 152 -7.17 -10.90 28.19
CA LEU A 152 -7.29 -9.66 28.96
C LEU A 152 -6.89 -8.44 28.11
N LEU A 153 -7.73 -7.42 28.15
CA LEU A 153 -7.45 -6.08 27.65
C LEU A 153 -7.31 -5.11 28.84
N VAL A 154 -6.23 -4.32 28.85
CA VAL A 154 -5.99 -3.29 29.87
C VAL A 154 -5.87 -1.94 29.18
N SER A 155 -6.67 -0.97 29.60
CA SER A 155 -6.48 0.44 29.26
C SER A 155 -5.50 1.05 30.28
N PHE A 156 -4.38 1.58 29.83
CA PHE A 156 -3.36 2.16 30.70
C PHE A 156 -2.97 3.53 30.17
N ASN A 157 -3.34 4.59 30.89
CA ASN A 157 -3.00 5.95 30.48
C ASN A 157 -1.66 6.37 31.09
N VAL A 158 -0.66 6.63 30.25
CA VAL A 158 0.66 7.13 30.62
C VAL A 158 0.59 8.60 31.05
N ASN A 159 -0.27 9.42 30.44
CA ASN A 159 -0.46 10.85 30.77
C ASN A 159 0.87 11.65 30.86
N ASN A 160 1.86 11.32 30.02
CA ASN A 160 3.19 11.90 29.99
C ASN A 160 3.91 11.91 31.36
N SER A 161 3.61 10.94 32.22
CA SER A 161 4.19 10.80 33.55
C SER A 161 5.32 9.78 33.57
N GLU A 162 6.52 10.21 33.97
CA GLU A 162 7.66 9.30 34.14
C GLU A 162 7.39 8.20 35.18
N GLU A 163 6.63 8.52 36.23
CA GLU A 163 6.20 7.54 37.23
C GLU A 163 5.34 6.45 36.60
N ARG A 164 4.40 6.82 35.72
CA ARG A 164 3.56 5.85 35.01
C ARG A 164 4.31 5.03 33.97
N ILE A 165 5.35 5.60 33.34
CA ILE A 165 6.24 4.85 32.44
C ILE A 165 7.01 3.78 33.23
N ARG A 166 7.59 4.14 34.38
CA ARG A 166 8.28 3.18 35.26
C ARG A 166 7.33 2.10 35.78
N LEU A 167 6.12 2.50 36.18
CA LEU A 167 5.08 1.57 36.59
C LEU A 167 4.70 0.61 35.46
N LEU A 168 4.57 1.10 34.22
CA LEU A 168 4.28 0.27 33.05
C LEU A 168 5.41 -0.71 32.78
N GLU A 169 6.67 -0.28 32.83
CA GLU A 169 7.83 -1.17 32.70
C GLU A 169 7.80 -2.29 33.74
N GLU A 170 7.60 -1.96 35.02
CA GLU A 170 7.50 -2.95 36.10
C GLU A 170 6.31 -3.89 35.90
N TYR A 171 5.16 -3.34 35.49
CA TYR A 171 3.96 -4.12 35.22
C TYR A 171 4.19 -5.11 34.08
N LEU A 172 4.79 -4.69 32.96
CA LEU A 172 5.10 -5.57 31.83
C LEU A 172 6.08 -6.68 32.22
N LYS A 173 7.10 -6.39 33.04
CA LYS A 173 8.00 -7.42 33.59
C LYS A 173 7.24 -8.44 34.43
N SER A 174 6.27 -8.00 35.23
CA SER A 174 5.48 -8.89 36.09
C SER A 174 4.58 -9.86 35.33
N ILE A 175 4.13 -9.48 34.12
CA ILE A 175 3.24 -10.30 33.29
C ILE A 175 3.98 -11.03 32.17
N SER A 176 5.32 -11.03 32.16
CA SER A 176 6.15 -11.56 31.07
C SER A 176 5.95 -13.04 30.76
N ARG A 177 5.29 -13.80 31.64
CA ARG A 177 4.93 -15.22 31.41
C ARG A 177 3.76 -15.41 30.42
N HIS A 178 3.09 -14.33 30.05
CA HIS A 178 1.96 -14.34 29.12
C HIS A 178 2.37 -13.71 27.79
N ASN A 179 1.57 -13.97 26.75
CA ASN A 179 1.69 -13.22 25.50
C ASN A 179 1.17 -11.79 25.71
N VAL A 180 2.00 -10.79 25.37
CA VAL A 180 1.69 -9.38 25.61
C VAL A 180 1.83 -8.59 24.31
N MET A 181 0.85 -7.71 24.07
CA MET A 181 0.89 -6.69 23.01
C MET A 181 0.65 -5.34 23.66
N VAL A 182 1.51 -4.37 23.38
CA VAL A 182 1.42 -3.00 23.88
C VAL A 182 1.48 -2.03 22.72
N PHE A 183 0.45 -1.21 22.54
CA PHE A 183 0.40 -0.21 21.47
C PHE A 183 -0.43 1.00 21.90
N PRO A 184 -0.14 2.20 21.36
CA PRO A 184 -0.92 3.38 21.64
C PRO A 184 -2.13 3.48 20.69
N LYS A 185 -3.14 4.22 21.12
CA LYS A 185 -4.34 4.52 20.31
C LYS A 185 -4.12 5.63 19.28
N THR A 186 -3.08 6.45 19.45
CA THR A 186 -2.75 7.59 18.58
C THR A 186 -1.24 7.73 18.38
N VAL A 187 -0.86 8.50 17.35
CA VAL A 187 0.52 8.96 17.15
C VAL A 187 0.83 10.02 18.21
N SER A 188 2.03 9.97 18.80
CA SER A 188 2.43 10.85 19.91
C SER A 188 3.94 11.14 19.90
N GLY A 189 4.34 12.16 20.66
CA GLY A 189 5.74 12.47 20.99
C GLY A 189 6.66 12.60 19.78
N ASP A 190 7.81 11.93 19.84
CA ASP A 190 8.85 12.00 18.80
C ASP A 190 8.48 11.28 17.49
N MET A 191 7.29 10.69 17.40
CA MET A 191 6.73 10.13 16.17
C MET A 191 5.64 10.99 15.52
N ASP A 192 5.20 12.08 16.17
CA ASP A 192 4.19 13.03 15.67
C ASP A 192 4.77 13.99 14.62
N TYR A 193 5.27 13.40 13.53
CA TYR A 193 5.65 14.15 12.34
C TYR A 193 4.41 14.52 11.54
N ARG A 194 4.38 15.71 10.94
CA ARG A 194 3.27 16.16 10.05
C ARG A 194 2.88 15.16 8.95
N LEU A 195 3.83 14.35 8.50
CA LEU A 195 3.61 13.34 7.47
C LEU A 195 3.18 11.98 8.02
N ASN A 196 3.34 11.74 9.33
CA ASN A 196 2.93 10.52 10.02
C ASN A 196 1.59 10.71 10.74
N SER A 197 0.57 9.99 10.29
CA SER A 197 -0.74 9.99 10.94
C SER A 197 -1.26 8.58 11.25
N THR A 198 -0.47 7.53 10.96
CA THR A 198 -0.94 6.15 11.12
C THR A 198 0.07 5.20 11.72
N ILE A 199 1.37 5.53 11.77
CA ILE A 199 2.41 4.63 12.26
C ILE A 199 2.72 4.94 13.72
N VAL A 200 2.64 3.92 14.57
CA VAL A 200 2.96 3.98 16.00
C VAL A 200 3.89 2.84 16.39
N PRO A 201 4.60 2.91 17.53
CA PRO A 201 5.32 1.76 18.05
C PRO A 201 4.36 0.66 18.52
N ILE A 202 4.81 -0.58 18.43
CA ILE A 202 4.19 -1.72 19.12
C ILE A 202 5.28 -2.54 19.79
N LEU A 203 5.03 -2.92 21.05
CA LEU A 203 5.83 -3.88 21.79
C LEU A 203 5.08 -5.21 21.84
N TYR A 204 5.80 -6.30 21.68
CA TYR A 204 5.24 -7.64 21.57
C TYR A 204 6.10 -8.64 22.34
N SER A 205 5.47 -9.49 23.14
CA SER A 205 6.11 -10.60 23.82
C SER A 205 5.33 -11.86 23.52
N GLU A 206 6.04 -12.90 23.11
CA GLU A 206 5.51 -14.25 23.02
C GLU A 206 6.25 -15.13 24.02
N ASN A 207 5.53 -16.06 24.66
CA ASN A 207 6.04 -16.95 25.72
C ASN A 207 7.30 -17.75 25.29
N ASN A 208 7.60 -17.81 23.99
CA ASN A 208 8.71 -18.57 23.41
C ASN A 208 10.08 -17.85 23.40
N ASN A 209 10.25 -16.73 24.12
CA ASN A 209 11.51 -15.98 24.29
C ASN A 209 12.18 -15.43 23.01
N ASN A 210 11.58 -15.58 21.83
CA ASN A 210 12.13 -14.99 20.61
C ASN A 210 11.90 -13.48 20.62
N VAL A 211 12.99 -12.74 20.75
CA VAL A 211 13.00 -11.27 20.76
C VAL A 211 13.59 -10.75 19.46
N GLY A 212 12.86 -9.87 18.80
CA GLY A 212 13.22 -9.43 17.46
C GLY A 212 12.37 -8.28 16.93
N ILE A 213 12.52 -8.08 15.63
CA ILE A 213 11.75 -7.10 14.88
C ILE A 213 10.48 -7.78 14.33
N LEU A 214 9.34 -7.11 14.48
CA LEU A 214 8.07 -7.64 14.01
C LEU A 214 7.93 -7.56 12.49
N THR A 215 7.30 -8.57 11.89
CA THR A 215 6.91 -8.60 10.49
C THR A 215 5.61 -9.37 10.33
N SER A 216 4.94 -9.23 9.18
CA SER A 216 3.78 -10.07 8.85
C SER A 216 3.65 -10.29 7.36
N LYS A 217 2.97 -11.36 6.96
CA LYS A 217 2.63 -11.62 5.55
C LYS A 217 1.68 -10.57 4.96
N SER A 218 0.99 -9.80 5.80
CA SER A 218 0.11 -8.70 5.40
C SER A 218 0.89 -7.51 4.86
N THR A 219 2.02 -7.18 5.48
CA THR A 219 2.84 -6.03 5.06
C THR A 219 3.96 -6.46 4.11
N LYS A 220 4.52 -7.66 4.31
CA LYS A 220 5.76 -8.13 3.66
C LYS A 220 6.91 -7.13 3.84
N ARG A 221 6.94 -6.47 5.00
CA ARG A 221 7.92 -5.45 5.38
C ARG A 221 8.48 -5.78 6.74
N LEU A 222 9.79 -5.96 6.81
CA LEU A 222 10.49 -6.04 8.08
C LEU A 222 10.24 -4.76 8.88
N GLY A 223 9.86 -4.90 10.15
CA GLY A 223 9.60 -3.81 11.08
C GLY A 223 8.22 -3.19 10.97
N VAL A 224 7.33 -3.69 10.12
CA VAL A 224 5.97 -3.12 9.96
C VAL A 224 4.92 -4.20 10.01
N ILE A 225 3.91 -4.00 10.83
CA ILE A 225 2.67 -4.79 10.88
C ILE A 225 1.46 -3.87 10.70
N THR A 226 0.27 -4.44 10.50
CA THR A 226 -0.99 -3.68 10.44
C THR A 226 -1.89 -4.07 11.60
N ASN A 227 -2.77 -3.16 12.04
CA ASN A 227 -3.82 -3.44 13.02
C ASN A 227 -4.71 -4.66 12.66
N LEU A 228 -4.79 -5.03 11.38
CA LEU A 228 -5.49 -6.23 10.91
C LEU A 228 -4.80 -7.54 11.32
N ASP A 229 -3.53 -7.49 11.74
CA ASP A 229 -2.73 -8.65 12.14
C ASP A 229 -3.00 -9.06 13.60
N ILE A 230 -3.55 -8.17 14.42
CA ILE A 230 -3.80 -8.42 15.85
C ILE A 230 -4.85 -9.52 16.03
N PHE A 231 -5.98 -9.46 15.32
CA PHE A 231 -7.02 -10.48 15.40
C PHE A 231 -6.49 -11.89 15.03
N PRO A 232 -5.95 -12.14 13.81
CA PRO A 232 -5.45 -13.47 13.45
C PRO A 232 -4.36 -13.98 14.40
N THR A 233 -3.53 -13.10 14.97
CA THR A 233 -2.52 -13.48 15.98
C THR A 233 -3.15 -13.92 17.31
N ILE A 234 -4.24 -13.29 17.76
CA ILE A 234 -4.89 -13.70 19.02
C ILE A 234 -5.57 -15.07 18.88
N ILE A 235 -6.19 -15.33 17.73
CA ILE A 235 -6.88 -16.61 17.51
C ILE A 235 -5.92 -17.76 17.19
N SER A 236 -4.72 -17.49 16.66
CA SER A 236 -3.71 -18.53 16.41
C SER A 236 -3.20 -19.16 17.70
N TYR A 237 -3.12 -18.40 18.80
CA TYR A 237 -2.81 -18.95 20.13
C TYR A 237 -3.78 -20.03 20.63
N TYR A 238 -4.95 -20.15 20.00
CA TYR A 238 -5.98 -21.14 20.36
C TYR A 238 -6.27 -22.14 19.24
N ASP A 239 -5.41 -22.20 18.20
CA ASP A 239 -5.58 -23.07 17.03
C ASP A 239 -6.92 -22.89 16.30
N ILE A 240 -7.49 -21.69 16.36
CA ILE A 240 -8.78 -21.38 15.72
C ILE A 240 -8.53 -20.97 14.27
N ASN A 241 -8.93 -21.82 13.34
CA ASN A 241 -8.87 -21.52 11.91
C ASN A 241 -9.95 -20.51 11.51
N MET A 242 -9.53 -19.36 10.96
CA MET A 242 -10.43 -18.35 10.39
C MET A 242 -10.13 -18.14 8.91
N SER A 243 -11.10 -18.43 8.05
CA SER A 243 -10.95 -18.22 6.59
C SER A 243 -11.16 -16.76 6.17
N SER A 244 -11.79 -15.93 7.02
CA SER A 244 -12.35 -14.64 6.60
C SER A 244 -11.52 -13.40 6.97
N SER A 245 -10.43 -13.54 7.75
CA SER A 245 -9.58 -12.41 8.17
C SER A 245 -8.70 -11.90 7.03
N ILE A 246 -8.54 -10.58 6.94
CA ILE A 246 -7.68 -9.96 5.92
C ILE A 246 -6.20 -10.05 6.32
N GLY A 247 -5.91 -9.84 7.62
CA GLY A 247 -4.55 -9.83 8.17
C GLY A 247 -3.94 -11.22 8.29
N ASN A 248 -2.74 -11.27 8.86
CA ASN A 248 -1.97 -12.49 9.09
C ASN A 248 -1.33 -12.44 10.48
N GLU A 249 -0.92 -13.59 10.99
CA GLU A 249 -0.17 -13.70 12.23
C GLU A 249 1.11 -12.85 12.20
N ILE A 250 1.46 -12.28 13.37
CA ILE A 250 2.69 -11.54 13.59
C ILE A 250 3.84 -12.54 13.74
N GLU A 251 4.92 -12.31 13.01
CA GLU A 251 6.15 -13.10 13.07
C GLU A 251 7.27 -12.24 13.68
N VAL A 252 8.17 -12.88 14.44
CA VAL A 252 9.34 -12.24 15.04
C VAL A 252 10.59 -12.64 14.27
N VAL A 253 11.36 -11.66 13.81
CA VAL A 253 12.68 -11.86 13.18
C VAL A 253 13.76 -11.46 14.18
N GLU A 254 14.47 -12.44 14.73
CA GLU A 254 15.52 -12.24 15.73
C GLU A 254 16.57 -11.21 15.28
N LYS A 255 16.69 -10.14 16.05
CA LYS A 255 17.65 -9.06 15.82
C LYS A 255 17.95 -8.31 17.13
N SER A 256 19.19 -7.88 17.28
CA SER A 256 19.62 -6.92 18.32
C SER A 256 19.26 -5.47 17.97
N ASN A 257 19.42 -4.54 18.92
CA ASN A 257 19.23 -3.08 18.73
C ASN A 257 17.86 -2.73 18.14
N LEU A 258 16.79 -3.28 18.75
CA LEU A 258 15.43 -3.16 18.26
C LEU A 258 14.98 -1.71 18.08
N LEU A 259 15.26 -0.86 19.05
CA LEU A 259 14.86 0.53 19.04
C LEU A 259 15.52 1.31 17.90
N GLU A 260 16.85 1.24 17.79
CA GLU A 260 17.62 1.93 16.75
C GLU A 260 17.16 1.48 15.35
N LYS A 261 16.99 0.17 15.14
CA LYS A 261 16.53 -0.36 13.86
C LYS A 261 15.12 0.09 13.50
N ASN A 262 14.19 0.15 14.45
CA ASN A 262 12.84 0.67 14.19
C ASN A 262 12.85 2.20 13.92
N LYS A 263 13.71 2.97 14.63
CA LYS A 263 13.95 4.39 14.33
C LYS A 263 14.49 4.59 12.90
N GLU A 264 15.45 3.78 12.48
CA GLU A 264 15.99 3.78 11.12
C GLU A 264 14.93 3.46 10.05
N ILE A 265 14.18 2.36 10.25
CA ILE A 265 13.10 1.94 9.33
C ILE A 265 12.05 3.05 9.19
N PHE A 266 11.63 3.65 10.30
CA PHE A 266 10.65 4.74 10.28
C PHE A 266 11.19 5.98 9.52
N LYS A 267 12.46 6.34 9.77
CA LYS A 267 13.14 7.44 9.06
C LYS A 267 13.26 7.17 7.56
N GLU A 268 13.59 5.94 7.15
CA GLU A 268 13.62 5.55 5.74
C GLU A 268 12.27 5.78 5.05
N PHE A 269 11.17 5.41 5.70
CA PHE A 269 9.82 5.63 5.17
C PHE A 269 9.45 7.11 5.07
N LEU A 270 9.79 7.91 6.07
CA LEU A 270 9.58 9.37 6.05
C LEU A 270 10.36 10.00 4.89
N ASN A 271 11.64 9.66 4.77
CA ASN A 271 12.50 10.18 3.72
C ASN A 271 11.99 9.81 2.32
N LEU A 272 11.65 8.54 2.08
CA LEU A 272 11.10 8.11 0.80
C LEU A 272 9.77 8.80 0.47
N ASN A 273 8.93 9.03 1.48
CA ASN A 273 7.69 9.77 1.30
C ASN A 273 7.97 11.22 0.86
N ILE A 274 8.90 11.91 1.52
CA ILE A 274 9.32 13.28 1.16
C ILE A 274 9.92 13.31 -0.24
N ILE A 275 10.90 12.43 -0.52
CA ILE A 275 11.55 12.33 -1.83
C ILE A 275 10.50 12.12 -2.93
N LYS A 276 9.55 11.21 -2.72
CA LYS A 276 8.45 10.94 -3.64
C LYS A 276 7.63 12.21 -3.93
N TYR A 277 7.24 12.97 -2.91
CA TYR A 277 6.52 14.23 -3.11
C TYR A 277 7.34 15.30 -3.83
N VAL A 278 8.64 15.39 -3.56
CA VAL A 278 9.56 16.29 -4.30
C VAL A 278 9.58 15.94 -5.78
N PHE A 279 9.70 14.66 -6.14
CA PHE A 279 9.69 14.23 -7.54
C PHE A 279 8.31 14.37 -8.21
N HIS A 280 7.21 14.23 -7.48
CA HIS A 280 5.88 14.59 -8.00
C HIS A 280 5.77 16.09 -8.30
N GLY A 281 6.29 16.94 -7.41
CA GLY A 281 6.37 18.39 -7.65
C GLY A 281 7.23 18.73 -8.87
N LEU A 282 8.41 18.13 -8.97
CA LEU A 282 9.32 18.30 -10.11
C LEU A 282 8.66 17.88 -11.44
N LEU A 283 8.01 16.71 -11.46
CA LEU A 283 7.23 16.25 -12.61
C LEU A 283 6.14 17.25 -13.01
N THR A 284 5.39 17.75 -12.03
CA THR A 284 4.32 18.74 -12.23
C THR A 284 4.88 19.99 -12.91
N VAL A 285 5.91 20.59 -12.32
CA VAL A 285 6.51 21.85 -12.81
C VAL A 285 7.09 21.68 -14.21
N ILE A 286 7.86 20.60 -14.43
CA ILE A 286 8.47 20.32 -15.73
C ILE A 286 7.41 20.12 -16.81
N GLN A 287 6.38 19.31 -16.55
CA GLN A 287 5.34 19.02 -17.55
C GLN A 287 4.51 20.27 -17.87
N VAL A 288 4.09 21.04 -16.87
CA VAL A 288 3.36 22.30 -17.10
C VAL A 288 4.21 23.28 -17.90
N TYR A 289 5.50 23.41 -17.58
CA TYR A 289 6.43 24.26 -18.34
C TYR A 289 6.58 23.81 -19.80
N ILE A 290 6.73 22.51 -20.05
CA ILE A 290 6.85 21.96 -21.41
C ILE A 290 5.59 22.29 -22.22
N VAL A 291 4.40 22.09 -21.64
CA VAL A 291 3.14 22.40 -22.31
C VAL A 291 3.03 23.91 -22.58
N TYR A 292 3.35 24.75 -21.60
CA TYR A 292 3.37 26.20 -21.76
C TYR A 292 4.32 26.67 -22.88
N SER A 293 5.55 26.15 -22.86
CA SER A 293 6.61 26.47 -23.81
C SER A 293 6.25 26.04 -25.24
N TYR A 294 5.60 24.88 -25.38
CA TYR A 294 5.08 24.39 -26.66
C TYR A 294 4.02 25.34 -27.25
N LEU A 295 3.13 25.87 -26.41
CA LEU A 295 2.03 26.75 -26.86
C LEU A 295 2.51 28.12 -27.33
N HIS A 296 3.53 28.67 -26.67
CA HIS A 296 4.10 29.97 -27.02
C HIS A 296 5.17 29.87 -28.10
N LYS A 297 5.28 28.70 -28.77
CA LYS A 297 6.26 28.42 -29.84
C LYS A 297 7.69 28.80 -29.43
N ASN A 298 8.03 28.61 -28.16
CA ASN A 298 9.37 28.88 -27.67
C ASN A 298 10.36 27.95 -28.41
N LYS A 299 11.43 28.53 -28.96
CA LYS A 299 12.27 27.87 -29.98
C LYS A 299 13.43 27.05 -29.43
N ASP A 300 13.67 27.08 -28.11
CA ASP A 300 14.79 26.33 -27.52
C ASP A 300 14.49 24.83 -27.37
N ARG A 301 14.65 24.13 -28.49
CA ARG A 301 14.45 22.67 -28.58
C ARG A 301 15.43 21.89 -27.71
N ASN A 302 16.66 22.37 -27.54
CA ASN A 302 17.66 21.69 -26.74
C ASN A 302 17.26 21.71 -25.26
N LYS A 303 16.77 22.85 -24.77
CA LYS A 303 16.19 22.96 -23.43
C LYS A 303 15.00 22.03 -23.24
N LEU A 304 14.08 21.96 -24.21
CA LEU A 304 12.92 21.06 -24.11
C LEU A 304 13.33 19.59 -24.10
N LYS A 305 14.27 19.17 -24.95
CA LYS A 305 14.86 17.82 -24.95
C LYS A 305 15.49 17.48 -23.60
N PHE A 306 16.30 18.39 -23.06
CA PHE A 306 16.87 18.22 -21.73
C PHE A 306 15.78 18.02 -20.66
N LEU A 307 14.78 18.90 -20.61
CA LEU A 307 13.72 18.85 -19.60
C LEU A 307 12.87 17.58 -19.67
N VAL A 308 12.53 17.08 -20.87
CA VAL A 308 11.76 15.84 -20.99
C VAL A 308 12.54 14.60 -20.56
N ALA A 309 13.87 14.62 -20.70
CA ALA A 309 14.74 13.51 -20.30
C ALA A 309 15.00 13.45 -18.80
N ILE A 310 14.78 14.54 -18.04
CA ILE A 310 14.99 14.58 -16.57
C ILE A 310 14.15 13.51 -15.86
N ILE A 311 12.87 13.36 -16.22
CA ILE A 311 11.98 12.42 -15.52
C ILE A 311 12.38 10.95 -15.78
N PRO A 312 12.54 10.49 -17.03
CA PRO A 312 13.06 9.14 -17.29
C PRO A 312 14.41 8.86 -16.64
N MET A 313 15.34 9.82 -16.71
CA MET A 313 16.67 9.66 -16.11
C MET A 313 16.59 9.58 -14.58
N SER A 314 15.80 10.44 -13.95
CA SER A 314 15.62 10.44 -12.49
C SER A 314 15.02 9.13 -12.00
N ILE A 315 14.05 8.57 -12.74
CA ILE A 315 13.44 7.26 -12.44
C ILE A 315 14.48 6.14 -12.56
N LEU A 316 15.26 6.12 -13.63
CA LEU A 316 16.31 5.11 -13.84
C LEU A 316 17.33 5.14 -12.71
N ILE A 317 17.87 6.32 -12.39
CA ILE A 317 18.85 6.49 -11.31
C ILE A 317 18.23 6.07 -9.98
N SER A 318 17.02 6.54 -9.67
CA SER A 318 16.28 6.19 -8.45
C SER A 318 16.16 4.68 -8.23
N LEU A 319 15.87 3.91 -9.28
CA LEU A 319 15.82 2.45 -9.23
C LEU A 319 17.18 1.83 -8.90
N VAL A 320 18.27 2.36 -9.49
CA VAL A 320 19.63 1.91 -9.18
C VAL A 320 20.02 2.26 -7.74
N LEU A 321 19.72 3.48 -7.27
CA LEU A 321 20.00 3.90 -5.89
C LEU A 321 19.23 3.07 -4.86
N GLY A 322 18.09 2.48 -5.25
CA GLY A 322 17.32 1.55 -4.42
C GLY A 322 18.13 0.31 -3.97
N LEU A 323 19.21 -0.05 -4.68
CA LEU A 323 20.13 -1.12 -4.26
C LEU A 323 20.99 -0.73 -3.05
N PHE A 324 21.25 0.57 -2.88
CA PHE A 324 22.24 1.10 -1.93
C PHE A 324 21.60 1.82 -0.74
N HIS A 325 20.27 1.86 -0.64
CA HIS A 325 19.55 2.52 0.46
C HIS A 325 19.93 4.00 0.67
N LEU A 326 20.30 4.71 -0.39
CA LEU A 326 20.77 6.11 -0.31
C LEU A 326 19.66 7.11 0.05
N HIS A 327 18.40 6.67 0.12
CA HIS A 327 17.27 7.48 0.58
C HIS A 327 17.33 7.79 2.09
N THR A 328 18.22 7.16 2.85
CA THR A 328 18.52 7.49 4.26
C THR A 328 18.96 8.93 4.44
N SER A 329 19.52 9.58 3.40
CA SER A 329 19.79 11.01 3.35
C SER A 329 19.09 11.64 2.15
N ILE A 330 18.06 12.46 2.41
CA ILE A 330 17.29 13.14 1.35
C ILE A 330 18.19 14.03 0.50
N VAL A 331 19.10 14.79 1.13
CA VAL A 331 20.00 15.71 0.43
C VAL A 331 20.93 14.93 -0.50
N LEU A 332 21.59 13.89 0.02
CA LEU A 332 22.49 13.05 -0.78
C LEU A 332 21.75 12.42 -1.96
N TYR A 333 20.56 11.88 -1.71
CA TYR A 333 19.71 11.29 -2.74
C TYR A 333 19.40 12.29 -3.86
N LEU A 334 18.91 13.48 -3.51
CA LEU A 334 18.57 14.53 -4.48
C LEU A 334 19.79 15.02 -5.24
N THR A 335 20.93 15.22 -4.56
CA THR A 335 22.18 15.64 -5.19
C THR A 335 22.65 14.63 -6.22
N ILE A 336 22.63 13.33 -5.91
CA ILE A 336 23.04 12.28 -6.86
C ILE A 336 22.06 12.22 -8.04
N VAL A 337 20.75 12.17 -7.79
CA VAL A 337 19.77 12.03 -8.88
C VAL A 337 19.80 13.24 -9.82
N LEU A 338 19.77 14.47 -9.28
CA LEU A 338 19.76 15.68 -10.08
C LEU A 338 21.13 15.93 -10.72
N GLY A 339 22.22 15.75 -9.97
CA GLY A 339 23.59 15.92 -10.47
C GLY A 339 23.90 14.98 -11.64
N LEU A 340 23.62 13.68 -11.49
CA LEU A 340 23.80 12.72 -12.59
C LEU A 340 22.86 13.01 -13.76
N SER A 341 21.63 13.48 -13.53
CA SER A 341 20.74 13.88 -14.63
C SER A 341 21.30 15.05 -15.43
N ILE A 342 21.81 16.08 -14.75
CA ILE A 342 22.40 17.27 -15.38
C ILE A 342 23.65 16.90 -16.18
N LEU A 343 24.46 15.96 -15.71
CA LEU A 343 25.70 15.55 -16.38
C LEU A 343 25.45 14.57 -17.54
N LEU A 344 24.65 13.52 -17.31
CA LEU A 344 24.50 12.42 -18.26
C LEU A 344 23.58 12.76 -19.43
N ILE A 345 22.52 13.55 -19.22
CA ILE A 345 21.57 13.85 -20.31
C ILE A 345 22.26 14.60 -21.48
N PRO A 346 22.99 15.71 -21.26
CA PRO A 346 23.70 16.39 -22.34
C PRO A 346 24.78 15.51 -22.97
N TYR A 347 25.49 14.72 -22.17
CA TYR A 347 26.47 13.76 -22.67
C TYR A 347 25.85 12.75 -23.63
N LEU A 348 24.72 12.13 -23.28
CA LEU A 348 24.04 11.17 -24.13
C LEU A 348 23.54 11.82 -25.44
N TYR A 349 23.00 13.03 -25.37
CA TYR A 349 22.61 13.77 -26.59
C TYR A 349 23.81 14.11 -27.46
N SER A 350 24.97 14.45 -26.88
CA SER A 350 26.20 14.72 -27.65
C SER A 350 26.69 13.51 -28.45
N LYS A 351 26.28 12.30 -28.04
CA LYS A 351 26.56 11.03 -28.72
C LYS A 351 25.47 10.63 -29.73
N ASN A 352 24.51 11.51 -30.03
CA ASN A 352 23.37 11.26 -30.92
C ASN A 352 22.53 10.03 -30.51
N ILE A 353 22.47 9.72 -29.21
CA ILE A 353 21.65 8.63 -28.69
C ILE A 353 20.19 9.08 -28.62
N ARG A 354 19.26 8.17 -28.92
CA ARG A 354 17.81 8.35 -28.69
C ARG A 354 17.55 8.23 -27.17
N VAL A 355 17.75 9.32 -26.44
CA VAL A 355 17.88 9.32 -24.98
C VAL A 355 16.63 8.77 -24.29
N VAL A 356 15.43 9.30 -24.58
CA VAL A 356 14.20 8.83 -23.91
C VAL A 356 13.92 7.35 -24.21
N GLU A 357 14.13 6.89 -25.45
CA GLU A 357 13.95 5.48 -25.80
C GLU A 357 14.96 4.58 -25.08
N THR A 358 16.24 4.98 -25.07
CA THR A 358 17.31 4.22 -24.41
C THR A 358 17.06 4.12 -22.90
N LEU A 359 16.72 5.24 -22.25
CA LEU A 359 16.36 5.26 -20.83
C LEU A 359 15.13 4.40 -20.55
N SER A 360 14.16 4.37 -21.46
CA SER A 360 12.97 3.53 -21.33
C SER A 360 13.33 2.04 -21.35
N VAL A 361 14.16 1.61 -22.30
CA VAL A 361 14.61 0.21 -22.40
C VAL A 361 15.39 -0.20 -21.15
N LEU A 362 16.33 0.62 -20.70
CA LEU A 362 17.09 0.35 -19.48
C LEU A 362 16.20 0.28 -18.25
N THR A 363 15.26 1.23 -18.10
CA THR A 363 14.29 1.25 -17.00
C THR A 363 13.43 0.00 -17.01
N ASN A 364 12.96 -0.44 -18.19
CA ASN A 364 12.16 -1.64 -18.33
C ASN A 364 12.90 -2.89 -17.84
N VAL A 365 14.14 -3.07 -18.30
CA VAL A 365 15.00 -4.18 -17.91
C VAL A 365 15.24 -4.17 -16.39
N ILE A 366 15.56 -3.01 -15.81
CA ILE A 366 15.80 -2.89 -14.36
C ILE A 366 14.54 -3.19 -13.55
N ILE A 367 13.35 -2.76 -13.98
CA ILE A 367 12.10 -3.07 -13.28
C ILE A 367 11.82 -4.59 -13.35
N LEU A 368 11.99 -5.21 -14.52
CA LEU A 368 11.79 -6.66 -14.68
C LEU A 368 12.81 -7.47 -13.87
N LEU A 369 14.10 -7.12 -13.91
CA LEU A 369 15.10 -7.78 -13.06
C LEU A 369 14.79 -7.57 -11.58
N GLY A 370 14.41 -6.36 -11.19
CA GLY A 370 14.06 -6.02 -9.82
C GLY A 370 12.91 -6.85 -9.28
N VAL A 371 11.83 -7.02 -10.04
CA VAL A 371 10.64 -7.73 -9.56
C VAL A 371 10.85 -9.24 -9.42
N PHE A 372 11.70 -9.84 -10.26
CA PHE A 372 11.98 -11.27 -10.20
C PHE A 372 13.14 -11.63 -9.27
N LEU A 373 14.14 -10.76 -9.12
CA LEU A 373 15.38 -11.08 -8.38
C LEU A 373 15.50 -10.35 -7.03
N LYS A 374 15.12 -9.06 -6.96
CA LYS A 374 15.30 -8.25 -5.75
C LYS A 374 14.24 -7.15 -5.61
N PRO A 375 12.99 -7.49 -5.21
CA PRO A 375 11.88 -6.53 -5.14
C PRO A 375 12.13 -5.33 -4.22
N SER A 376 12.95 -5.51 -3.17
CA SER A 376 13.32 -4.44 -2.24
C SER A 376 13.97 -3.25 -2.94
N MET A 377 14.75 -3.47 -4.01
CA MET A 377 15.33 -2.40 -4.82
C MET A 377 14.24 -1.46 -5.37
N LEU A 378 13.13 -2.01 -5.85
CA LEU A 378 12.04 -1.22 -6.40
C LEU A 378 11.36 -0.39 -5.31
N TYR A 379 11.16 -0.99 -4.14
CA TYR A 379 10.51 -0.33 -3.01
C TYR A 379 11.35 0.78 -2.38
N ASN A 380 12.67 0.69 -2.51
CA ASN A 380 13.63 1.68 -2.02
C ASN A 380 13.91 2.81 -3.02
N SER A 381 13.13 2.88 -4.10
CA SER A 381 13.16 3.95 -5.09
C SER A 381 11.94 4.85 -4.91
N PHE A 382 12.03 6.14 -5.24
CA PHE A 382 10.89 7.05 -5.09
C PHE A 382 9.67 6.62 -5.93
N ILE A 383 9.92 5.98 -7.09
CA ILE A 383 8.88 5.59 -8.03
C ILE A 383 8.17 4.32 -7.56
N GLY A 384 8.88 3.37 -6.94
CA GLY A 384 8.31 2.11 -6.45
C GLY A 384 7.94 2.11 -4.97
N TYR A 385 8.22 3.20 -4.24
CA TYR A 385 7.83 3.36 -2.85
C TYR A 385 6.30 3.35 -2.70
N ASN A 386 5.80 2.39 -1.91
CA ASN A 386 4.44 2.40 -1.42
C ASN A 386 4.40 3.28 -0.17
N SER A 387 3.43 4.20 -0.06
CA SER A 387 3.35 5.07 1.11
C SER A 387 2.89 4.27 2.34
N ILE A 388 3.86 3.65 3.02
CA ILE A 388 3.66 2.84 4.23
C ILE A 388 3.02 3.70 5.31
N ILE A 389 3.43 4.97 5.39
CA ILE A 389 2.90 5.94 6.34
C ILE A 389 1.41 6.27 6.11
N ALA A 390 0.93 6.20 4.87
CA ALA A 390 -0.50 6.34 4.60
C ALA A 390 -1.28 5.04 4.89
N GLY A 391 -0.59 3.91 5.05
CA GLY A 391 -1.16 2.58 5.31
C GLY A 391 -2.02 2.04 4.16
N GLY A 392 -2.00 2.64 2.97
CA GLY A 392 -2.87 2.22 1.85
C GLY A 392 -2.43 0.93 1.17
N ARG A 393 -1.12 0.74 1.00
CA ARG A 393 -0.46 -0.41 0.36
C ARG A 393 0.92 -0.58 0.98
N PHE A 394 1.32 -1.80 1.31
CA PHE A 394 2.64 -2.07 1.91
C PHE A 394 3.64 -2.70 0.94
N TYR A 395 3.17 -3.52 0.00
CA TYR A 395 4.00 -4.23 -0.98
C TYR A 395 3.36 -4.22 -2.38
N GLY A 396 4.09 -4.79 -3.35
CA GLY A 396 3.68 -4.80 -4.75
C GLY A 396 3.95 -3.47 -5.44
N PHE A 397 3.63 -3.40 -6.73
CA PHE A 397 3.77 -2.18 -7.52
C PHE A 397 2.68 -1.19 -7.12
N ASN A 398 3.09 0.02 -6.79
CA ASN A 398 2.21 1.18 -6.82
C ASN A 398 1.82 1.49 -8.29
N ASN A 399 0.91 2.46 -8.48
CA ASN A 399 0.41 2.75 -9.83
C ASN A 399 1.42 3.57 -10.65
N GLU A 400 2.37 4.25 -9.99
CA GLU A 400 3.48 4.99 -10.58
C GLU A 400 4.43 4.05 -11.34
N ILE A 401 5.07 3.11 -10.64
CA ILE A 401 6.04 2.18 -11.24
C ILE A 401 5.35 1.22 -12.22
N MET A 402 4.09 0.85 -11.96
CA MET A 402 3.28 0.09 -12.91
C MET A 402 3.09 0.87 -14.22
N GLY A 403 2.71 2.15 -14.16
CA GLY A 403 2.58 3.00 -15.34
C GLY A 403 3.90 3.14 -16.10
N VAL A 404 5.01 3.33 -15.38
CA VAL A 404 6.37 3.36 -15.96
C VAL A 404 6.69 2.03 -16.65
N LEU A 405 6.40 0.88 -16.02
CA LEU A 405 6.61 -0.42 -16.66
C LEU A 405 5.77 -0.55 -17.93
N MET A 406 4.51 -0.15 -17.93
CA MET A 406 3.62 -0.24 -19.10
C MET A 406 4.13 0.60 -20.27
N ILE A 407 4.46 1.87 -20.04
CA ILE A 407 4.94 2.74 -21.11
C ILE A 407 6.32 2.29 -21.61
N THR A 408 7.25 1.96 -20.72
CA THR A 408 8.58 1.50 -21.11
C THR A 408 8.54 0.17 -21.83
N SER A 409 7.56 -0.71 -21.52
CA SER A 409 7.37 -1.96 -22.25
C SER A 409 6.89 -1.73 -23.68
N ALA A 410 5.94 -0.81 -23.87
CA ALA A 410 5.49 -0.41 -25.20
C ALA A 410 6.64 0.21 -26.02
N ILE A 411 7.43 1.09 -25.41
CA ILE A 411 8.60 1.72 -26.04
C ILE A 411 9.65 0.66 -26.40
N THR A 412 9.96 -0.25 -25.49
CA THR A 412 10.93 -1.34 -25.71
C THR A 412 10.51 -2.21 -26.89
N TYR A 413 9.22 -2.57 -26.97
CA TYR A 413 8.70 -3.33 -28.11
C TYR A 413 8.90 -2.59 -29.44
N PHE A 414 8.52 -1.31 -29.52
CA PHE A 414 8.69 -0.54 -30.75
C PHE A 414 10.17 -0.32 -31.11
N PHE A 415 11.02 -0.07 -30.11
CA PHE A 415 12.45 0.10 -30.29
C PHE A 415 13.11 -1.16 -30.87
N VAL A 416 12.81 -2.34 -30.30
CA VAL A 416 13.34 -3.62 -30.79
C VAL A 416 12.79 -3.95 -32.18
N ARG A 417 11.50 -3.69 -32.44
CA ARG A 417 10.90 -3.88 -33.77
C ARG A 417 11.58 -3.04 -34.84
N ASP A 418 11.93 -1.79 -34.53
CA ASP A 418 12.63 -0.89 -35.46
C ASP A 418 14.06 -1.39 -35.77
N ILE A 419 14.71 -2.06 -34.83
CA ILE A 419 16.03 -2.69 -35.03
C ILE A 419 15.92 -3.96 -35.88
N LEU A 420 15.00 -4.86 -35.54
CA LEU A 420 14.89 -6.17 -36.17
C LEU A 420 14.45 -6.09 -37.63
N LYS A 421 13.58 -5.12 -37.98
CA LYS A 421 12.99 -4.91 -39.34
C LYS A 421 12.28 -6.11 -39.97
N ASN A 422 12.27 -7.28 -39.31
CA ASN A 422 11.58 -8.50 -39.71
C ASN A 422 10.32 -8.68 -38.85
N SER A 423 9.17 -8.78 -39.51
CA SER A 423 7.86 -8.91 -38.84
C SER A 423 7.72 -10.20 -38.05
N ILE A 424 8.27 -11.32 -38.52
CA ILE A 424 8.18 -12.63 -37.86
C ILE A 424 8.99 -12.60 -36.56
N ILE A 425 10.25 -12.17 -36.62
CA ILE A 425 11.12 -12.10 -35.43
C ILE A 425 10.55 -11.10 -34.42
N SER A 426 10.02 -9.96 -34.89
CA SER A 426 9.36 -8.98 -34.02
C SER A 426 8.11 -9.55 -33.34
N ASN A 427 7.34 -10.39 -34.04
CA ASN A 427 6.17 -11.06 -33.46
C ASN A 427 6.57 -12.16 -32.46
N ILE A 428 7.66 -12.90 -32.71
CA ILE A 428 8.22 -13.85 -31.73
C ILE A 428 8.68 -13.10 -30.48
N PHE A 429 9.35 -11.96 -30.65
CA PHE A 429 9.73 -11.10 -29.53
C PHE A 429 8.49 -10.63 -28.76
N LEU A 430 7.44 -10.14 -29.43
CA LEU A 430 6.18 -9.75 -28.79
C LEU A 430 5.58 -10.86 -27.91
N ILE A 431 5.47 -12.07 -28.48
CA ILE A 431 4.84 -13.24 -27.84
C ILE A 431 5.70 -13.77 -26.69
N SER A 432 7.02 -13.58 -26.70
CA SER A 432 7.89 -14.00 -25.59
C SER A 432 8.02 -12.94 -24.50
N TYR A 433 8.14 -11.66 -24.88
CA TYR A 433 8.44 -10.57 -23.97
C TYR A 433 7.22 -10.07 -23.17
N ILE A 434 6.08 -9.82 -23.81
CA ILE A 434 4.93 -9.23 -23.10
C ILE A 434 4.35 -10.19 -22.04
N PRO A 435 4.33 -11.52 -22.22
CA PRO A 435 3.97 -12.42 -21.13
C PRO A 435 4.86 -12.28 -19.89
N ILE A 436 6.16 -11.98 -20.04
CA ILE A 436 7.04 -11.70 -18.89
C ILE A 436 6.57 -10.45 -18.16
N VAL A 437 6.18 -9.40 -18.91
CA VAL A 437 5.60 -8.17 -18.35
C VAL A 437 4.28 -8.47 -17.63
N ILE A 438 3.40 -9.30 -18.19
CA ILE A 438 2.14 -9.71 -17.56
C ILE A 438 2.42 -10.48 -16.25
N ILE A 439 3.32 -11.46 -16.28
CA ILE A 439 3.70 -12.27 -15.10
C ILE A 439 4.29 -11.38 -14.00
N SER A 440 5.06 -10.36 -14.36
CA SER A 440 5.63 -9.41 -13.39
C SER A 440 4.59 -8.69 -12.54
N LEU A 441 3.35 -8.55 -13.03
CA LEU A 441 2.24 -7.87 -12.35
C LEU A 441 1.29 -8.82 -11.61
N SER A 442 1.51 -10.14 -11.72
CA SER A 442 0.69 -11.17 -11.06
C SER A 442 0.73 -11.07 -9.53
N GLY A 443 -0.21 -11.75 -8.86
CA GLY A 443 -0.34 -11.75 -7.40
C GLY A 443 0.93 -12.17 -6.65
N ARG A 444 1.75 -13.04 -7.24
CA ARG A 444 3.00 -13.54 -6.65
C ARG A 444 4.14 -12.52 -6.69
N PHE A 445 4.24 -11.72 -7.76
CA PHE A 445 5.36 -10.81 -8.00
C PHE A 445 4.96 -9.37 -7.68
N GLY A 446 4.49 -8.63 -8.67
CA GLY A 446 4.13 -7.22 -8.53
C GLY A 446 2.81 -6.96 -7.80
N ALA A 447 1.95 -7.97 -7.61
CA ALA A 447 0.68 -7.87 -6.87
C ALA A 447 -0.17 -6.64 -7.24
N ASN A 448 -0.21 -6.28 -8.53
CA ASN A 448 -0.96 -5.13 -9.03
C ASN A 448 -1.96 -5.58 -10.09
N PHE A 449 -3.18 -5.88 -9.62
CA PHE A 449 -4.27 -6.38 -10.47
C PHE A 449 -4.67 -5.41 -11.59
N GLY A 450 -4.67 -4.11 -11.33
CA GLY A 450 -5.01 -3.12 -12.36
C GLY A 450 -3.92 -2.97 -13.42
N GLY A 451 -2.66 -3.09 -13.02
CA GLY A 451 -1.52 -3.23 -13.93
C GLY A 451 -1.59 -4.52 -14.74
N TYR A 452 -1.92 -5.64 -14.11
CA TYR A 452 -2.11 -6.94 -14.79
C TYR A 452 -3.13 -6.82 -15.93
N LEU A 453 -4.32 -6.26 -15.66
CA LEU A 453 -5.33 -5.98 -16.68
C LEU A 453 -4.85 -5.00 -17.76
N THR A 454 -4.11 -3.95 -17.38
CA THR A 454 -3.53 -2.98 -18.32
C THR A 454 -2.51 -3.64 -19.25
N SER A 455 -1.69 -4.57 -18.73
CA SER A 455 -0.70 -5.30 -19.52
C SER A 455 -1.32 -6.30 -20.51
N ILE A 456 -2.45 -6.92 -20.14
CA ILE A 456 -3.25 -7.72 -21.07
C ILE A 456 -3.79 -6.82 -22.19
N ALA A 457 -4.34 -5.65 -21.86
CA ALA A 457 -4.82 -4.71 -22.87
C ALA A 457 -3.68 -4.26 -23.81
N LEU A 458 -2.48 -3.96 -23.26
CA LEU A 458 -1.29 -3.67 -24.06
C LEU A 458 -0.97 -4.83 -25.00
N PHE A 459 -0.95 -6.07 -24.50
CA PHE A 459 -0.67 -7.25 -25.32
C PHE A 459 -1.65 -7.40 -26.48
N LEU A 460 -2.95 -7.32 -26.20
CA LEU A 460 -4.00 -7.47 -27.20
C LEU A 460 -3.94 -6.36 -28.26
N VAL A 461 -3.68 -5.12 -27.85
CA VAL A 461 -3.51 -4.00 -28.79
C VAL A 461 -2.27 -4.21 -29.66
N LEU A 462 -1.15 -4.66 -29.09
CA LEU A 462 0.07 -4.92 -29.86
C LEU A 462 -0.10 -6.10 -30.85
N ILE A 463 -0.83 -7.16 -30.48
CA ILE A 463 -1.19 -8.26 -31.38
C ILE A 463 -2.06 -7.73 -32.53
N TYR A 464 -3.09 -6.95 -32.22
CA TYR A 464 -3.97 -6.36 -33.23
C TYR A 464 -3.20 -5.52 -34.26
N LEU A 465 -2.23 -4.73 -33.80
CA LEU A 465 -1.43 -3.87 -34.65
C LEU A 465 -0.37 -4.62 -35.45
N SER A 466 0.29 -5.62 -34.84
CA SER A 466 1.52 -6.22 -35.38
C SER A 466 1.29 -7.53 -36.11
N ILE A 467 0.35 -8.34 -35.63
CA ILE A 467 0.04 -9.67 -36.19
C ILE A 467 -1.17 -9.56 -37.12
N LEU A 468 -2.24 -8.88 -36.68
CA LEU A 468 -3.45 -8.73 -37.48
C LEU A 468 -3.36 -7.56 -38.48
N ASN A 469 -2.27 -6.79 -38.49
CA ASN A 469 -2.05 -5.65 -39.38
C ASN A 469 -3.25 -4.68 -39.43
N LYS A 470 -3.89 -4.43 -38.27
CA LYS A 470 -5.11 -3.60 -38.12
C LYS A 470 -6.35 -4.12 -38.86
N LYS A 471 -6.33 -5.36 -39.35
CA LYS A 471 -7.48 -6.01 -39.97
C LYS A 471 -8.16 -6.90 -38.92
N ALA A 472 -9.17 -6.36 -38.23
CA ALA A 472 -10.00 -7.17 -37.34
C ALA A 472 -11.36 -7.45 -37.99
N ASN A 473 -11.70 -8.73 -38.13
CA ASN A 473 -13.07 -9.20 -38.32
C ASN A 473 -13.67 -9.61 -36.96
N LYS A 474 -15.00 -9.81 -36.90
CA LYS A 474 -15.70 -10.22 -35.66
C LYS A 474 -15.06 -11.45 -34.98
N LYS A 475 -14.60 -12.43 -35.77
CA LYS A 475 -13.93 -13.64 -35.27
C LYS A 475 -12.61 -13.30 -34.57
N SER A 476 -11.75 -12.51 -35.19
CA SER A 476 -10.46 -12.09 -34.62
C SER A 476 -10.63 -11.28 -33.33
N LEU A 477 -11.65 -10.43 -33.24
CA LEU A 477 -11.96 -9.69 -32.02
C LEU A 477 -12.41 -10.64 -30.89
N LEU A 478 -13.28 -11.60 -31.22
CA LEU A 478 -13.71 -12.63 -30.26
C LEU A 478 -12.53 -13.48 -29.79
N THR A 479 -11.60 -13.85 -30.69
CA THR A 479 -10.37 -14.57 -30.34
C THR A 479 -9.49 -13.75 -29.39
N LEU A 480 -9.29 -12.45 -29.64
CA LEU A 480 -8.52 -11.58 -28.74
C LEU A 480 -9.15 -11.49 -27.35
N ILE A 481 -10.48 -11.36 -27.28
CA ILE A 481 -11.22 -11.37 -26.02
C ILE A 481 -11.05 -12.71 -25.30
N ALA A 482 -11.18 -13.83 -26.01
CA ALA A 482 -10.99 -15.17 -25.44
C ALA A 482 -9.57 -15.36 -24.89
N ILE A 483 -8.54 -14.88 -25.60
CA ILE A 483 -7.14 -14.89 -25.12
C ILE A 483 -7.02 -14.08 -23.83
N GLY A 484 -7.57 -12.85 -23.81
CA GLY A 484 -7.53 -12.00 -22.61
C GLY A 484 -8.21 -12.64 -21.41
N ILE A 485 -9.38 -13.25 -21.60
CA ILE A 485 -10.10 -14.00 -20.56
C ILE A 485 -9.28 -15.22 -20.12
N GLY A 486 -8.68 -15.96 -21.05
CA GLY A 486 -7.83 -17.10 -20.74
C GLY A 486 -6.65 -16.73 -19.83
N ILE A 487 -5.94 -15.65 -20.17
CA ILE A 487 -4.83 -15.12 -19.35
C ILE A 487 -5.32 -14.69 -17.96
N LEU A 488 -6.50 -14.08 -17.86
CA LEU A 488 -7.10 -13.72 -16.57
C LEU A 488 -7.42 -14.97 -15.72
N CYS A 489 -8.05 -15.98 -16.32
CA CYS A 489 -8.42 -17.22 -15.65
C CYS A 489 -7.19 -17.98 -15.12
N VAL A 490 -6.09 -18.01 -15.88
CA VAL A 490 -4.84 -18.65 -15.43
C VAL A 490 -4.31 -17.97 -14.18
N ASN A 491 -4.28 -16.65 -14.11
CA ASN A 491 -3.82 -15.95 -12.91
C ASN A 491 -4.76 -16.18 -11.71
N LEU A 492 -6.07 -16.14 -11.92
CA LEU A 492 -7.04 -16.44 -10.85
C LEU A 492 -6.90 -17.87 -10.33
N TYR A 493 -6.63 -18.83 -11.20
CA TYR A 493 -6.43 -20.23 -10.81
C TYR A 493 -5.22 -20.40 -9.88
N PHE A 494 -4.09 -19.80 -10.22
CA PHE A 494 -2.89 -19.83 -9.37
C PHE A 494 -3.08 -19.03 -8.07
N ASP A 495 -3.80 -17.91 -8.15
CA ASP A 495 -4.07 -17.04 -7.00
C ASP A 495 -4.94 -17.71 -5.92
N ILE A 496 -5.94 -18.51 -6.33
CA ILE A 496 -6.84 -19.23 -5.41
C ILE A 496 -6.10 -20.37 -4.68
N ARG A 497 -5.10 -20.99 -5.32
CA ARG A 497 -4.34 -22.12 -4.76
C ARG A 497 -3.16 -21.72 -3.90
N ASN A 498 -2.85 -20.43 -3.82
CA ASN A 498 -1.71 -19.94 -3.05
C ASN A 498 -2.15 -19.72 -1.60
N ASP A 499 -1.52 -20.38 -0.63
CA ASP A 499 -1.92 -20.36 0.80
C ASP A 499 -1.94 -18.96 1.43
N ALA A 500 -1.22 -17.99 0.84
CA ALA A 500 -1.22 -16.61 1.28
C ALA A 500 -2.46 -15.79 0.85
N GLY A 501 -3.31 -16.34 -0.03
CA GLY A 501 -4.53 -15.73 -0.56
C GLY A 501 -4.30 -14.39 -1.28
N SER A 502 -4.40 -14.35 -2.62
CA SER A 502 -4.30 -13.08 -3.35
C SER A 502 -5.48 -12.15 -3.02
N HIS A 503 -5.30 -10.82 -3.16
CA HIS A 503 -6.40 -9.86 -2.99
C HIS A 503 -7.62 -10.18 -3.87
N ALA A 504 -7.40 -10.74 -5.07
CA ALA A 504 -8.46 -11.16 -5.97
C ALA A 504 -9.13 -12.47 -5.51
N GLY A 505 -8.35 -13.45 -5.06
CA GLY A 505 -8.87 -14.69 -4.47
C GLY A 505 -9.71 -14.44 -3.21
N LYS A 506 -9.19 -13.63 -2.28
CA LYS A 506 -9.94 -13.19 -1.09
C LYS A 506 -11.20 -12.39 -1.46
N LEU A 507 -11.19 -11.63 -2.56
CA LEU A 507 -12.41 -10.94 -3.03
C LEU A 507 -13.46 -11.96 -3.52
N LEU A 508 -13.05 -12.96 -4.29
CA LEU A 508 -13.97 -14.01 -4.76
C LEU A 508 -14.60 -14.76 -3.58
N GLU A 509 -13.81 -15.09 -2.56
CA GLU A 509 -14.33 -15.69 -1.33
C GLU A 509 -15.31 -14.75 -0.60
N ARG A 510 -14.98 -13.46 -0.50
CA ARG A 510 -15.89 -12.46 0.09
C ARG A 510 -17.19 -12.33 -0.69
N VAL A 511 -17.13 -12.26 -2.02
CA VAL A 511 -18.33 -12.19 -2.87
C VAL A 511 -19.17 -13.46 -2.73
N ARG A 512 -18.53 -14.62 -2.54
CA ARG A 512 -19.23 -15.87 -2.23
C ARG A 512 -19.94 -15.84 -0.87
N LEU A 513 -19.32 -15.24 0.15
CA LEU A 513 -19.85 -15.20 1.52
C LEU A 513 -20.89 -14.09 1.75
N LEU A 514 -20.68 -12.92 1.15
CA LEU A 514 -21.41 -11.67 1.42
C LEU A 514 -22.29 -11.23 0.24
N GLY A 515 -22.25 -11.97 -0.88
CA GLY A 515 -23.02 -11.71 -2.08
C GLY A 515 -22.43 -10.61 -2.98
N TYR A 516 -23.21 -10.25 -4.01
CA TYR A 516 -22.79 -9.30 -5.05
C TYR A 516 -22.60 -7.87 -4.53
N TYR A 517 -23.16 -7.53 -3.36
CA TYR A 517 -23.04 -6.20 -2.76
C TYR A 517 -21.58 -5.81 -2.50
N GLU A 518 -20.74 -6.73 -2.02
CA GLU A 518 -19.30 -6.48 -1.82
C GLU A 518 -18.58 -6.12 -3.12
N PHE A 519 -18.97 -6.76 -4.23
CA PHE A 519 -18.39 -6.48 -5.53
C PHE A 519 -18.74 -5.07 -6.01
N ILE A 520 -20.01 -4.68 -5.86
CA ILE A 520 -20.49 -3.33 -6.23
C ILE A 520 -19.88 -2.26 -5.34
N ASP A 521 -19.82 -2.48 -4.01
CA ASP A 521 -19.19 -1.55 -3.07
C ASP A 521 -17.71 -1.32 -3.40
N MET A 522 -16.97 -2.40 -3.70
CA MET A 522 -15.58 -2.29 -4.15
C MET A 522 -15.45 -1.42 -5.40
N ILE A 523 -16.32 -1.62 -6.41
CA ILE A 523 -16.31 -0.81 -7.63
C ILE A 523 -16.59 0.66 -7.31
N ILE A 524 -17.61 0.96 -6.50
CA ILE A 524 -17.97 2.33 -6.11
C ILE A 524 -16.80 3.00 -5.38
N LYS A 525 -16.14 2.31 -4.45
CA LYS A 525 -14.97 2.83 -3.74
C LYS A 525 -13.81 3.14 -4.68
N LYS A 526 -13.52 2.23 -5.61
CA LYS A 526 -12.50 2.46 -6.65
C LYS A 526 -12.83 3.67 -7.51
N LEU A 527 -14.08 3.81 -7.95
CA LEU A 527 -14.52 4.93 -8.76
C LEU A 527 -14.44 6.26 -8.00
N LYS A 528 -14.88 6.29 -6.74
CA LYS A 528 -14.75 7.48 -5.86
C LYS A 528 -13.30 7.89 -5.70
N GLN A 529 -12.40 6.93 -5.45
CA GLN A 529 -10.97 7.20 -5.33
C GLN A 529 -10.37 7.75 -6.63
N LEU A 530 -10.73 7.16 -7.77
CA LEU A 530 -10.26 7.60 -9.08
C LEU A 530 -10.70 9.04 -9.37
N ILE A 531 -11.98 9.36 -9.15
CA ILE A 531 -12.52 10.71 -9.35
C ILE A 531 -11.82 11.69 -8.41
N TYR A 532 -11.74 11.37 -7.11
CA TYR A 532 -11.09 12.23 -6.12
C TYR A 532 -9.64 12.55 -6.50
N MET A 533 -8.84 11.54 -6.85
CA MET A 533 -7.45 11.76 -7.24
C MET A 533 -7.33 12.53 -8.55
N THR A 534 -8.31 12.41 -9.46
CA THR A 534 -8.29 13.13 -10.75
C THR A 534 -8.59 14.62 -10.59
N ILE A 535 -9.43 15.01 -9.62
CA ILE A 535 -9.83 16.42 -9.42
C ILE A 535 -8.92 17.17 -8.43
N VAL A 536 -8.20 16.47 -7.56
CA VAL A 536 -7.35 17.07 -6.53
C VAL A 536 -5.98 17.48 -7.12
N PRO A 537 -5.52 18.73 -6.87
CA PRO A 537 -4.16 19.14 -7.21
C PRO A 537 -3.08 18.29 -6.51
N PRO A 538 -1.91 18.07 -7.14
CA PRO A 538 -1.50 18.63 -8.44
C PRO A 538 -2.00 17.83 -9.65
N TRP A 539 -2.63 16.67 -9.45
CA TRP A 539 -2.94 15.71 -10.51
C TRP A 539 -3.87 16.27 -11.58
N CYS A 540 -4.92 17.01 -11.20
CA CYS A 540 -5.84 17.63 -12.14
C CYS A 540 -5.15 18.59 -13.12
N ILE A 541 -4.23 19.40 -12.62
CA ILE A 541 -3.48 20.40 -13.41
C ILE A 541 -2.64 19.70 -14.47
N ILE A 542 -1.87 18.68 -14.06
CA ILE A 542 -0.99 17.95 -14.97
C ILE A 542 -1.82 17.16 -15.97
N PHE A 543 -2.85 16.44 -15.50
CA PHE A 543 -3.72 15.62 -16.33
C PHE A 543 -4.35 16.42 -17.47
N ILE A 544 -4.94 17.58 -17.15
CA ILE A 544 -5.54 18.48 -18.15
C ILE A 544 -4.46 19.00 -19.09
N SER A 545 -3.29 19.40 -18.58
CA SER A 545 -2.18 19.92 -19.40
C SER A 545 -1.69 18.88 -20.43
N GLN A 546 -1.58 17.61 -20.04
CA GLN A 546 -1.12 16.53 -20.90
C GLN A 546 -2.17 16.15 -21.94
N ILE A 547 -3.45 16.06 -21.55
CA ILE A 547 -4.55 15.83 -22.51
C ILE A 547 -4.57 16.93 -23.57
N TYR A 548 -4.47 18.18 -23.14
CA TYR A 548 -4.46 19.32 -24.05
C TYR A 548 -3.28 19.27 -25.03
N PHE A 549 -2.08 18.95 -24.53
CA PHE A 549 -0.89 18.74 -25.36
C PHE A 549 -1.12 17.61 -26.39
N MET A 550 -1.63 16.46 -25.96
CA MET A 550 -1.88 15.31 -26.82
C MET A 550 -2.87 15.63 -27.94
N ILE A 551 -4.00 16.27 -27.61
CA ILE A 551 -5.01 16.67 -28.60
C ILE A 551 -4.39 17.57 -29.68
N LYS A 552 -3.58 18.56 -29.27
CA LYS A 552 -2.92 19.45 -30.23
C LYS A 552 -1.87 18.73 -31.08
N LYS A 553 -0.99 17.93 -30.46
CA LYS A 553 0.10 17.24 -31.16
C LYS A 553 -0.44 16.18 -32.12
N PHE A 554 -1.44 15.38 -31.72
CA PHE A 554 -2.04 14.37 -32.59
C PHE A 554 -2.76 14.95 -33.81
N ARG A 555 -3.30 16.18 -33.72
CA ARG A 555 -3.87 16.88 -34.89
C ARG A 555 -2.80 17.32 -35.92
N GLN A 556 -1.54 17.44 -35.50
CA GLN A 556 -0.44 17.91 -36.33
C GLN A 556 0.40 16.77 -36.94
N ILE A 557 0.29 15.55 -36.41
CA ILE A 557 1.07 14.40 -36.86
C ILE A 557 0.38 13.75 -38.08
N GLU A 558 1.18 13.37 -39.09
CA GLU A 558 0.70 12.60 -40.23
C GLU A 558 0.06 11.25 -39.80
N ARG A 559 -1.06 10.89 -40.43
CA ARG A 559 -1.82 9.67 -40.10
C ARG A 559 -0.99 8.38 -40.19
N SER A 560 0.03 8.35 -41.04
CA SER A 560 0.95 7.21 -41.22
C SER A 560 1.82 6.96 -39.98
N LYS A 561 2.22 8.02 -39.28
CA LYS A 561 3.12 7.99 -38.10
C LYS A 561 2.38 7.96 -36.76
N LEU A 562 1.06 8.19 -36.78
CA LEU A 562 0.18 8.33 -35.61
C LEU A 562 0.05 7.06 -34.75
N THR A 563 0.41 5.90 -35.26
CA THR A 563 0.04 4.58 -34.71
C THR A 563 0.76 4.24 -33.41
N LYS A 564 2.08 4.48 -33.32
CA LYS A 564 2.87 4.21 -32.10
C LYS A 564 2.41 5.10 -30.94
N GLY A 565 2.30 6.41 -31.21
CA GLY A 565 1.87 7.40 -30.22
C GLY A 565 0.45 7.18 -29.71
N LEU A 566 -0.51 6.92 -30.60
CA LEU A 566 -1.88 6.60 -30.19
C LEU A 566 -1.98 5.32 -29.38
N THR A 567 -1.18 4.30 -29.72
CA THR A 567 -1.16 3.04 -28.95
C THR A 567 -0.78 3.30 -27.50
N MET A 568 0.34 4.00 -27.29
CA MET A 568 0.81 4.37 -25.95
C MET A 568 -0.21 5.23 -25.19
N PHE A 569 -0.86 6.17 -25.89
CA PHE A 569 -1.91 7.00 -25.30
C PHE A 569 -3.15 6.19 -24.90
N ILE A 570 -3.62 5.27 -25.75
CA ILE A 570 -4.76 4.39 -25.45
C ILE A 570 -4.46 3.53 -24.21
N ILE A 571 -3.26 2.96 -24.12
CA ILE A 571 -2.89 2.15 -22.94
C ILE A 571 -2.82 3.02 -21.67
N SER A 572 -2.42 4.30 -21.77
CA SER A 572 -2.49 5.21 -20.64
C SER A 572 -3.94 5.48 -20.18
N ILE A 573 -4.90 5.55 -21.11
CA ILE A 573 -6.33 5.67 -20.79
C ILE A 573 -6.85 4.39 -20.14
N VAL A 574 -6.44 3.21 -20.62
CA VAL A 574 -6.79 1.94 -19.98
C VAL A 574 -6.25 1.93 -18.54
N ALA A 575 -4.99 2.33 -18.33
CA ALA A 575 -4.39 2.43 -17.00
C ALA A 575 -5.18 3.40 -16.09
N LEU A 576 -5.66 4.52 -16.63
CA LEU A 576 -6.49 5.49 -15.91
C LEU A 576 -7.78 4.86 -15.37
N ILE A 577 -8.51 4.13 -16.23
CA ILE A 577 -9.85 3.61 -15.90
C ILE A 577 -9.78 2.40 -14.95
N VAL A 578 -8.80 1.53 -15.15
CA VAL A 578 -8.73 0.24 -14.47
C VAL A 578 -8.22 0.38 -13.02
N ASN A 579 -7.48 1.46 -12.72
CA ASN A 579 -6.79 1.64 -11.43
C ASN A 579 -7.49 2.67 -10.52
N ASP A 580 -7.39 2.44 -9.22
CA ASP A 580 -7.92 3.30 -8.15
C ASP A 580 -7.27 4.69 -8.12
N THR A 581 -5.97 4.78 -8.39
CA THR A 581 -5.25 6.06 -8.58
C THR A 581 -4.70 6.16 -10.00
N GLY A 582 -5.50 5.74 -10.99
CA GLY A 582 -5.08 5.64 -12.39
C GLY A 582 -4.58 6.93 -13.02
N VAL A 583 -4.99 8.10 -12.53
CA VAL A 583 -4.48 9.41 -12.99
C VAL A 583 -2.97 9.54 -12.80
N VAL A 584 -2.43 8.95 -11.73
CA VAL A 584 -1.00 8.97 -11.45
C VAL A 584 -0.25 8.15 -12.50
N ALA A 585 -0.74 6.94 -12.79
CA ALA A 585 -0.18 6.09 -13.84
C ALA A 585 -0.24 6.79 -15.21
N PHE A 586 -1.39 7.36 -15.55
CA PHE A 586 -1.58 8.14 -16.77
C PHE A 586 -0.54 9.26 -16.90
N VAL A 587 -0.31 10.03 -15.82
CA VAL A 587 0.62 11.17 -15.85
C VAL A 587 2.05 10.74 -16.12
N TYR A 588 2.53 9.69 -15.45
CA TYR A 588 3.87 9.15 -15.69
C TYR A 588 4.01 8.56 -17.10
N MET A 589 3.02 7.80 -17.56
CA MET A 589 3.02 7.25 -18.92
C MET A 589 3.09 8.35 -19.99
N ASN A 590 2.29 9.41 -19.81
CA ASN A 590 2.27 10.52 -20.76
C ASN A 590 3.52 11.40 -20.68
N ALA A 591 4.21 11.47 -19.54
CA ALA A 591 5.50 12.17 -19.47
C ALA A 591 6.55 11.55 -20.41
N TYR A 592 6.62 10.21 -20.46
CA TYR A 592 7.47 9.49 -21.42
C TYR A 592 7.00 9.69 -22.86
N LEU A 593 5.69 9.58 -23.12
CA LEU A 593 5.12 9.77 -24.45
C LEU A 593 5.39 11.18 -25.00
N ILE A 594 5.24 12.22 -24.17
CA ILE A 594 5.58 13.60 -24.51
C ILE A 594 7.07 13.73 -24.81
N GLY A 595 7.92 13.10 -24.01
CA GLY A 595 9.37 13.09 -24.25
C GLY A 595 9.73 12.50 -25.61
N LEU A 596 9.13 11.37 -25.98
CA LEU A 596 9.30 10.79 -27.31
C LEU A 596 8.83 11.72 -28.42
N MET A 597 7.67 12.36 -28.26
CA MET A 597 7.13 13.28 -29.28
C MET A 597 7.98 14.54 -29.48
N ILE A 598 8.70 14.97 -28.44
CA ILE A 598 9.60 16.14 -28.49
C ILE A 598 10.98 15.77 -29.04
N GLU A 599 11.51 14.59 -28.69
CA GLU A 599 12.79 14.12 -29.22
C GLU A 599 12.73 13.74 -30.70
N SER A 600 11.70 12.99 -31.07
CA SER A 600 11.61 12.34 -32.38
C SER A 600 11.11 13.26 -33.49
N ASP A 601 10.41 14.36 -33.13
CA ASP A 601 9.71 15.25 -34.06
C ASP A 601 9.06 14.51 -35.26
N TYR A 602 8.57 13.27 -35.06
CA TYR A 602 8.12 12.34 -36.10
C TYR A 602 8.77 12.59 -37.49
N SER A 603 10.10 12.45 -37.55
CA SER A 603 10.90 12.45 -38.79
C SER A 603 10.31 11.55 -39.87
#